data_AF-A0A358HXY7-F1
#
_entry.id   AF-A0A358HXY7-F1
#
_cell.length_a   1.000
_cell.length_b   1.000
_cell.length_c   1.000
_cell.angle_alpha   90.00
_cell.angle_beta   90.00
_cell.angle_gamma   90.00
#
_symmetry.space_group_name_H-M   'P 1'
#
loop_
_entity.id
_entity.type
_entity.pdbx_description
1 polymer ?
#
loop_
_entity_poly.entity_id
_entity_poly.type
_entity_poly.pdbx_seq_one_letter_code
_entity_poly.pdbx_strand_id
1 'polypeptide(L)'
;MLTFLARRLFVMVPTLIMISVLVFVIIQLPPGDFLSTYLNELQSQGEAVDPAKIEFLKHQYGLDQPLYVQYFDWAWGLLHGDLGFSFEYNLPVTEVVGDRLWLSLVLNFSTILFIYIVSFPIGIYSATRQYSWGDYGFTLLGFLGLAMPNFLFALILLYYANVVFGTSIGGLMDPEFINQGWS
;
A
#
# COMPACT_ATOMS: atom_id res chain seq x y z
N MET A 1 -4.04 -3.30 -31.36
CA MET A 1 -3.91 -3.77 -29.96
C MET A 1 -2.46 -3.93 -29.53
N LEU A 2 -1.61 -4.69 -30.23
CA LEU A 2 -0.18 -4.83 -29.90
C LEU A 2 0.59 -3.49 -29.86
N THR A 3 0.42 -2.62 -30.87
CA THR A 3 1.06 -1.29 -30.89
C THR A 3 0.61 -0.40 -29.72
N PHE A 4 -0.64 -0.55 -29.29
CA PHE A 4 -1.18 0.19 -28.14
C PHE A 4 -0.58 -0.34 -26.83
N LEU A 5 -0.51 -1.66 -26.64
CA LEU A 5 0.16 -2.29 -25.50
C LEU A 5 1.64 -1.90 -25.44
N ALA A 6 2.36 -1.98 -26.56
CA ALA A 6 3.77 -1.60 -26.65
C ALA A 6 4.00 -0.12 -26.28
N ARG A 7 3.17 0.80 -26.82
CA ARG A 7 3.23 2.22 -26.47
C ARG A 7 2.98 2.44 -24.98
N ARG A 8 2.05 1.70 -24.37
CA ARG A 8 1.71 1.84 -22.95
C ARG A 8 2.85 1.32 -22.06
N LEU A 9 3.43 0.17 -22.38
CA LEU A 9 4.61 -0.37 -21.68
C LEU A 9 5.81 0.57 -21.82
N PHE A 10 6.03 1.13 -23.02
CA PHE A 10 7.12 2.07 -23.26
C PHE A 10 6.98 3.36 -22.45
N VAL A 11 5.76 3.86 -22.23
CA VAL A 11 5.52 5.03 -21.37
C VAL A 11 5.60 4.65 -19.88
N MET A 12 5.16 3.44 -19.51
CA MET A 12 5.16 2.96 -18.13
C MET A 12 6.57 2.87 -17.54
N VAL A 13 7.55 2.35 -18.30
CA VAL A 13 8.92 2.15 -17.80
C VAL A 13 9.59 3.47 -17.38
N PRO A 14 9.65 4.53 -18.21
CA PRO A 14 10.18 5.83 -17.80
C PRO A 14 9.40 6.45 -16.63
N THR A 15 8.08 6.30 -16.60
CA THR A 15 7.28 6.81 -15.48
C THR A 15 7.63 6.12 -14.17
N LEU A 16 7.78 4.79 -14.17
CA LEU A 16 8.19 4.03 -12.98
C LEU A 16 9.59 4.43 -12.51
N ILE A 17 10.55 4.57 -13.43
CA ILE A 17 11.91 5.00 -13.10
C ILE A 17 11.91 6.43 -12.51
N MET A 18 11.15 7.34 -13.10
CA MET A 18 11.06 8.71 -12.60
C MET A 18 10.45 8.74 -11.19
N ILE A 19 9.36 7.99 -10.97
CA ILE A 19 8.72 7.91 -9.66
C ILE A 19 9.64 7.23 -8.65
N SER A 20 10.34 6.15 -9.01
CA SER A 20 11.25 5.46 -8.08
C SER A 20 12.41 6.35 -7.67
N VAL A 21 13.03 7.09 -8.60
CA VAL A 21 14.06 8.07 -8.27
C VAL A 21 13.51 9.17 -7.37
N LEU A 22 12.34 9.72 -7.68
CA LEU A 22 11.71 10.77 -6.87
C LEU A 22 11.44 10.29 -5.44
N VAL A 23 10.84 9.10 -5.29
CA VAL A 23 10.56 8.51 -3.97
C VAL A 23 11.86 8.26 -3.21
N PHE A 24 12.87 7.70 -3.87
CA PHE A 24 14.18 7.44 -3.26
C PHE A 24 14.82 8.74 -2.75
N VAL A 25 14.83 9.79 -3.58
CA VAL A 25 15.35 11.10 -3.18
C VAL A 25 14.57 11.65 -2.00
N ILE A 26 13.24 11.64 -2.04
CA ILE A 26 12.39 12.15 -0.95
C ILE A 26 12.68 11.44 0.38
N ILE A 27 12.87 10.12 0.35
CA ILE A 27 13.21 9.32 1.54
C ILE A 27 14.60 9.67 2.07
N GLN A 28 15.55 10.01 1.18
CA GLN A 28 16.93 10.37 1.51
C GLN A 28 17.11 11.87 1.82
N LEU A 29 16.07 12.70 1.68
CA LEU A 29 16.15 14.15 1.96
C LEU A 29 16.40 14.49 3.44
N PRO A 30 15.79 13.79 4.43
CA PRO A 30 16.08 14.04 5.83
C PRO A 30 17.57 13.84 6.14
N PRO A 31 18.19 14.70 6.97
CA PRO A 31 19.59 14.53 7.33
C PRO A 31 19.78 13.28 8.17
N GLY A 32 20.69 12.39 7.73
CA GLY A 32 21.00 11.13 8.39
C GLY A 32 20.50 9.91 7.62
N ASP A 33 20.84 8.73 8.14
CA ASP A 33 20.34 7.42 7.72
C ASP A 33 19.57 6.74 8.86
N PHE A 34 18.85 5.65 8.57
CA PHE A 34 18.08 4.92 9.60
C PHE A 34 18.94 4.58 10.82
N LEU A 35 20.18 4.10 10.62
CA LEU A 35 21.06 3.72 11.72
C LEU A 35 21.40 4.93 12.59
N SER A 36 21.69 6.08 11.99
CA SER A 36 21.96 7.32 12.73
C SER A 36 20.77 7.80 13.56
N THR A 37 19.54 7.66 13.03
CA THR A 37 18.32 8.01 13.77
C THR A 37 18.09 7.04 14.92
N TYR A 38 18.20 5.74 14.66
CA TYR A 38 18.08 4.68 15.67
C TYR A 38 19.09 4.86 16.81
N LEU A 39 20.30 5.30 16.50
CA LEU A 39 21.33 5.61 17.50
C LEU A 39 21.02 6.81 18.36
N ASN A 40 20.58 7.90 17.75
CA ASN A 40 20.17 9.09 18.50
C ASN A 40 19.05 8.73 19.47
N GLU A 41 18.14 7.85 19.06
CA GLU A 41 17.06 7.35 19.90
C GLU A 41 17.59 6.48 21.07
N LEU A 42 18.45 5.48 20.81
CA LEU A 42 19.05 4.65 21.87
C LEU A 42 19.90 5.48 22.86
N GLN A 43 20.69 6.43 22.35
CA GLN A 43 21.47 7.34 23.19
C GLN A 43 20.57 8.22 24.06
N SER A 44 19.43 8.69 23.53
CA SER A 44 18.46 9.46 24.31
C SER A 44 17.78 8.64 25.41
N GLN A 45 17.71 7.32 25.25
CA GLN A 45 17.20 6.36 26.24
C GLN A 45 18.27 5.90 27.24
N GLY A 46 19.53 6.32 27.06
CA GLY A 46 20.66 5.98 27.95
C GLY A 46 21.32 4.63 27.64
N GLU A 47 21.01 4.01 26.51
CA GLU A 47 21.68 2.80 26.06
C GLU A 47 23.00 3.12 25.34
N ALA A 48 24.07 2.46 25.75
CA ALA A 48 25.37 2.57 25.11
C ALA A 48 25.42 1.66 23.88
N VAL A 49 25.50 2.26 22.69
CA VAL A 49 25.65 1.52 21.44
C VAL A 49 27.11 1.53 21.01
N ASP A 50 27.64 0.36 20.65
CA ASP A 50 29.01 0.20 20.18
C ASP A 50 29.23 0.92 18.83
N PRO A 51 30.08 1.97 18.78
CA PRO A 51 30.40 2.69 17.56
C PRO A 51 30.90 1.80 16.42
N ALA A 52 31.65 0.74 16.74
CA ALA A 52 32.23 -0.16 15.75
C ALA A 52 31.14 -0.99 15.05
N LYS A 53 30.08 -1.36 15.78
CA LYS A 53 28.95 -2.11 15.20
C LYS A 53 28.19 -1.29 14.18
N ILE A 54 28.07 0.01 14.41
CA ILE A 54 27.36 0.95 13.54
C ILE A 54 28.10 1.13 12.23
N GLU A 55 29.40 1.41 12.30
CA GLU A 55 30.23 1.62 11.13
C GLU A 55 30.27 0.36 10.26
N PHE A 56 30.33 -0.81 10.90
CA PHE A 56 30.17 -2.10 10.23
C PHE A 56 28.81 -2.21 9.50
N LEU A 57 27.70 -1.86 10.15
CA LEU A 57 26.38 -1.92 9.53
C LEU A 57 26.23 -0.90 8.39
N LYS A 58 26.73 0.33 8.55
CA LYS A 58 26.70 1.34 7.48
C LYS A 58 27.41 0.84 6.23
N HIS A 59 28.60 0.28 6.39
CA HIS A 59 29.36 -0.28 5.28
C HIS A 59 28.71 -1.55 4.70
N GLN A 60 28.17 -2.42 5.55
CA GLN A 60 27.49 -3.65 5.11
C GLN A 60 26.24 -3.39 4.26
N TYR A 61 25.52 -2.29 4.54
CA TYR A 61 24.32 -1.89 3.81
C TYR A 61 24.56 -0.76 2.80
N GLY A 62 25.82 -0.38 2.56
CA GLY A 62 26.19 0.64 1.58
C GLY A 62 25.67 2.06 1.90
N LEU A 63 25.32 2.34 3.16
CA LEU A 63 24.80 3.64 3.60
C LEU A 63 25.87 4.74 3.58
N ASP A 64 27.15 4.34 3.51
CA ASP A 64 28.32 5.21 3.35
C ASP A 64 28.62 5.57 1.89
N GLN A 65 27.94 4.94 0.92
CA GLN A 65 28.16 5.16 -0.50
C GLN A 65 27.40 6.39 -1.04
N PRO A 66 27.82 6.95 -2.19
CA PRO A 66 27.07 8.02 -2.83
C PRO A 66 25.63 7.60 -3.18
N LEU A 67 24.67 8.54 -3.08
CA LEU A 67 23.24 8.31 -3.30
C LEU A 67 22.90 7.56 -4.59
N TYR A 68 23.62 7.85 -5.68
CA TYR A 68 23.37 7.20 -6.95
C TYR A 68 23.74 5.71 -6.91
N VAL A 69 24.79 5.32 -6.19
CA VAL A 69 25.18 3.91 -6.04
C VAL A 69 24.15 3.19 -5.20
N GLN A 70 23.75 3.77 -4.07
CA GLN A 70 22.68 3.22 -3.22
C GLN A 70 21.38 3.00 -4.02
N TYR A 71 21.01 3.94 -4.89
CA TYR A 71 19.83 3.80 -5.74
C TYR A 71 19.97 2.63 -6.72
N PHE A 72 21.12 2.51 -7.39
CA PHE A 72 21.35 1.44 -8.35
C PHE A 72 21.38 0.07 -7.67
N ASP A 73 22.03 -0.07 -6.52
CA ASP A 73 22.07 -1.32 -5.76
C ASP A 73 20.67 -1.72 -5.28
N TRP A 74 19.91 -0.77 -4.73
CA TRP A 74 18.52 -0.99 -4.34
C TRP A 74 17.63 -1.38 -5.52
N ALA A 75 17.69 -0.64 -6.63
CA ALA A 75 16.90 -0.92 -7.81
C ALA A 75 17.27 -2.25 -8.46
N TRP A 76 18.56 -2.60 -8.47
CA TRP A 76 19.05 -3.87 -8.99
C TRP A 76 18.57 -5.04 -8.14
N GLY A 77 18.65 -4.94 -6.81
CA GLY A 77 18.09 -5.93 -5.88
C GLY A 77 16.60 -6.13 -6.11
N LEU A 78 15.83 -5.04 -6.19
CA LEU A 78 14.39 -5.06 -6.43
C LEU A 78 14.03 -5.82 -7.72
N LEU A 79 14.77 -5.59 -8.80
CA LEU A 79 14.56 -6.28 -10.09
C LEU A 79 14.87 -7.79 -10.01
N HIS A 80 15.68 -8.23 -9.05
CA HIS A 80 15.99 -9.64 -8.79
C HIS A 80 15.08 -10.26 -7.70
N GLY A 81 14.11 -9.50 -7.19
CA GLY A 81 13.20 -9.95 -6.13
C GLY A 81 13.75 -9.77 -4.72
N ASP A 82 14.90 -9.12 -4.56
CA ASP A 82 15.41 -8.74 -3.25
C ASP A 82 14.85 -7.38 -2.84
N LEU A 83 13.88 -7.39 -1.92
CA LEU A 83 13.29 -6.17 -1.36
C LEU A 83 14.16 -5.54 -0.25
N GLY A 84 15.24 -6.22 0.15
CA GLY A 84 16.12 -5.82 1.23
C GLY A 84 15.62 -6.21 2.62
N PHE A 85 16.26 -5.61 3.62
CA PHE A 85 16.02 -5.88 5.04
C PHE A 85 15.40 -4.66 5.72
N SER A 86 14.37 -4.88 6.52
CA SER A 86 13.74 -3.84 7.33
C SER A 86 14.47 -3.72 8.65
N PHE A 87 15.17 -2.60 8.85
CA PHE A 87 15.84 -2.32 10.13
C PHE A 87 14.86 -2.05 11.28
N GLU A 88 13.72 -1.44 10.97
CA GLU A 88 12.65 -1.14 11.95
C GLU A 88 12.05 -2.42 12.55
N TYR A 89 11.74 -3.39 11.69
CA TYR A 89 11.09 -4.63 12.09
C TYR A 89 12.08 -5.78 12.33
N ASN A 90 13.37 -5.57 12.05
CA ASN A 90 14.42 -6.59 12.09
C ASN A 90 14.06 -7.87 11.33
N LEU A 91 13.44 -7.72 10.14
CA LEU A 91 12.94 -8.80 9.30
C LEU A 91 13.17 -8.48 7.82
N PRO A 92 13.25 -9.49 6.93
CA PRO A 92 13.21 -9.27 5.49
C PRO A 92 11.98 -8.44 5.09
N VAL A 93 12.12 -7.46 4.20
CA VAL A 93 11.01 -6.60 3.78
C VAL A 93 9.85 -7.41 3.20
N THR A 94 10.16 -8.52 2.52
CA THR A 94 9.18 -9.49 2.00
C THR A 94 8.22 -10.00 3.08
N GLU A 95 8.69 -10.24 4.31
CA GLU A 95 7.83 -10.69 5.42
C GLU A 95 7.02 -9.53 6.01
N VAL A 96 7.58 -8.32 6.00
CA VAL A 96 6.91 -7.11 6.51
C VAL A 96 5.75 -6.68 5.61
N VAL A 97 5.90 -6.79 4.28
CA VAL A 97 4.88 -6.31 3.32
C VAL A 97 4.17 -7.43 2.57
N GLY A 98 4.70 -8.65 2.50
CA GLY A 98 4.18 -9.73 1.66
C GLY A 98 2.71 -10.04 1.91
N ASP A 99 2.35 -10.33 3.16
CA ASP A 99 0.97 -10.65 3.54
C ASP A 99 0.01 -9.49 3.25
N ARG A 100 0.47 -8.26 3.52
CA ARG A 100 -0.31 -7.04 3.29
C ARG A 100 -0.53 -6.77 1.81
N LEU A 101 0.48 -7.03 0.98
CA LEU A 101 0.39 -6.92 -0.48
C LEU A 101 -0.63 -7.93 -1.02
N TRP A 102 -0.59 -9.18 -0.55
CA TRP A 102 -1.56 -10.20 -0.96
C TRP A 102 -2.99 -9.82 -0.58
N LEU A 103 -3.21 -9.40 0.67
CA LEU A 103 -4.53 -8.94 1.12
C LEU A 103 -5.02 -7.72 0.32
N SER A 104 -4.13 -6.79 0.00
CA SER A 104 -4.46 -5.61 -0.83
C SER A 104 -4.88 -6.02 -2.24
N LEU A 105 -4.20 -7.00 -2.84
CA LEU A 105 -4.54 -7.53 -4.16
C LEU A 105 -5.91 -8.21 -4.15
N VAL A 106 -6.17 -9.09 -3.18
CA VAL A 106 -7.46 -9.78 -3.03
C VAL A 106 -8.60 -8.78 -2.80
N LEU A 107 -8.39 -7.80 -1.94
CA LEU A 107 -9.38 -6.75 -1.64
C LEU A 107 -9.69 -5.91 -2.90
N ASN A 108 -8.65 -5.45 -3.60
CA ASN A 108 -8.82 -4.61 -4.78
C ASN A 108 -9.49 -5.38 -5.92
N PHE A 109 -9.06 -6.62 -6.19
CA PHE A 109 -9.68 -7.48 -7.18
C PHE A 109 -11.17 -7.73 -6.89
N SER A 110 -11.50 -8.04 -5.63
CA SER A 110 -12.88 -8.23 -5.18
C SER A 110 -13.72 -6.97 -5.34
N THR A 111 -13.12 -5.81 -5.05
CA THR A 111 -13.77 -4.50 -5.19
C THR A 111 -14.05 -4.17 -6.66
N ILE A 112 -13.08 -4.36 -7.56
CA ILE A 112 -13.27 -4.15 -9.00
C ILE A 112 -14.39 -5.06 -9.52
N LEU A 113 -14.36 -6.34 -9.14
CA LEU A 113 -15.37 -7.30 -9.55
C LEU A 113 -16.78 -6.86 -9.09
N PHE A 114 -16.91 -6.48 -7.82
CA PHE A 114 -18.16 -5.96 -7.27
C PHE A 114 -18.63 -4.69 -8.01
N ILE A 115 -17.72 -3.73 -8.26
CA ILE A 115 -18.02 -2.51 -9.01
C ILE A 115 -18.59 -2.85 -10.38
N TYR A 116 -18.00 -3.78 -11.13
CA TYR A 116 -18.49 -4.15 -12.46
C TYR A 116 -19.83 -4.87 -12.41
N ILE A 117 -20.00 -5.80 -11.46
CA ILE A 117 -21.26 -6.53 -11.28
C ILE A 117 -22.41 -5.58 -10.97
N VAL A 118 -22.17 -4.52 -10.21
CA VAL A 118 -23.22 -3.57 -9.82
C VAL A 118 -23.39 -2.44 -10.84
N SER A 119 -22.29 -1.82 -11.26
CA SER A 119 -22.32 -0.60 -12.07
C SER A 119 -22.72 -0.86 -13.52
N PHE A 120 -22.32 -2.00 -14.11
CA PHE A 120 -22.68 -2.27 -15.51
C PHE A 120 -24.18 -2.52 -15.69
N PRO A 121 -24.86 -3.36 -14.89
CA PRO A 121 -26.31 -3.52 -15.00
C PRO A 121 -27.07 -2.21 -14.75
N ILE A 122 -26.67 -1.43 -13.73
CA ILE A 122 -27.28 -0.13 -13.45
C ILE A 122 -27.08 0.82 -14.63
N GLY A 123 -25.86 0.92 -15.16
CA GLY A 123 -25.54 1.77 -16.30
C GLY A 123 -26.31 1.38 -17.56
N ILE A 124 -26.39 0.08 -17.87
CA ILE A 124 -27.18 -0.43 -19.01
C ILE A 124 -28.67 -0.16 -18.80
N TYR A 125 -29.20 -0.36 -17.59
CA TYR A 125 -30.60 -0.08 -17.25
C TYR A 125 -30.93 1.41 -17.47
N SER A 126 -30.16 2.31 -16.85
CA SER A 126 -30.36 3.76 -16.98
C SER A 126 -30.21 4.24 -18.43
N ALA A 127 -29.23 3.73 -19.18
CA ALA A 127 -29.03 4.10 -20.57
C ALA A 127 -30.18 3.65 -21.49
N THR A 128 -30.80 2.50 -21.22
CA THR A 128 -31.89 1.96 -22.04
C THR A 128 -33.28 2.44 -21.61
N ARG A 129 -33.45 2.89 -20.36
CA ARG A 129 -34.71 3.42 -19.82
C ARG A 129 -34.54 4.84 -19.27
N GLN A 130 -34.10 5.74 -20.14
CA GLN A 130 -33.87 7.15 -19.82
C GLN A 130 -35.13 7.79 -19.26
N TYR A 131 -34.97 8.67 -18.25
CA TYR A 131 -36.05 9.42 -17.59
C TYR A 131 -37.09 8.53 -16.87
N SER A 132 -36.78 7.25 -16.66
CA SER A 132 -37.60 6.36 -15.84
C SER A 132 -37.38 6.64 -14.34
N TRP A 133 -38.33 6.20 -13.52
CA TRP A 133 -38.19 6.30 -12.06
C TRP A 133 -36.97 5.54 -11.54
N GLY A 134 -36.63 4.41 -12.17
CA GLY A 134 -35.41 3.65 -11.86
C GLY A 134 -34.14 4.42 -12.22
N ASP A 135 -34.12 5.11 -13.36
CA ASP A 135 -33.01 5.95 -13.78
C ASP A 135 -32.76 7.11 -12.80
N TYR A 136 -33.81 7.83 -12.41
CA TYR A 136 -33.71 8.87 -11.38
C TYR A 136 -33.25 8.31 -10.03
N GLY A 137 -33.75 7.14 -9.63
CA GLY A 137 -33.38 6.47 -8.38
C GLY A 137 -31.90 6.09 -8.32
N PHE A 138 -31.38 5.44 -9.37
CA PHE A 138 -29.96 5.08 -9.45
C PHE A 138 -29.06 6.30 -9.59
N THR A 139 -29.49 7.32 -10.33
CA THR A 139 -28.76 8.59 -10.45
C THR A 139 -28.65 9.29 -9.09
N LEU A 140 -29.73 9.35 -8.31
CA LEU A 140 -29.72 9.90 -6.95
C LEU A 140 -28.77 9.11 -6.04
N LEU A 141 -28.82 7.78 -6.08
CA LEU A 141 -27.90 6.91 -5.33
C LEU A 141 -26.43 7.17 -5.70
N GLY A 142 -26.13 7.29 -7.00
CA GLY A 142 -24.80 7.65 -7.48
C GLY A 142 -24.34 9.02 -6.97
N PHE A 143 -25.21 10.01 -6.98
CA PHE A 143 -24.91 11.34 -6.44
C PHE A 143 -24.66 11.32 -4.93
N LEU A 144 -25.42 10.56 -4.15
CA LEU A 144 -25.17 10.39 -2.72
C LEU A 144 -23.78 9.79 -2.47
N GLY A 145 -23.40 8.76 -3.24
CA GLY A 145 -22.07 8.16 -3.15
C GLY A 145 -20.94 9.15 -3.49
N LEU A 146 -21.14 10.03 -4.48
CA LEU A 146 -20.15 11.05 -4.86
C LEU A 146 -20.11 12.24 -3.89
N ALA A 147 -21.23 12.60 -3.29
CA ALA A 147 -21.35 13.75 -2.39
C ALA A 147 -20.87 13.44 -0.97
N MET A 148 -20.96 12.19 -0.53
CA MET A 148 -20.50 11.79 0.80
C MET A 148 -18.98 11.64 0.84
N PRO A 149 -18.30 12.17 1.87
CA PRO A 149 -16.90 11.88 2.10
C PRO A 149 -16.67 10.38 2.33
N ASN A 150 -15.70 9.79 1.63
CA ASN A 150 -15.41 8.35 1.70
C ASN A 150 -15.20 7.84 3.14
N PHE A 151 -14.49 8.61 3.98
CA PHE A 151 -14.23 8.23 5.37
C PHE A 151 -15.53 8.15 6.19
N LEU A 152 -16.46 9.10 5.98
CA LEU A 152 -17.74 9.13 6.70
C LEU A 152 -18.61 7.95 6.28
N PHE A 153 -18.67 7.67 4.97
CA PHE A 153 -19.39 6.53 4.46
C PHE A 153 -18.84 5.21 5.01
N ALA A 154 -17.50 5.07 5.05
CA ALA A 154 -16.85 3.92 5.66
C ALA A 154 -17.21 3.76 7.15
N LEU A 155 -17.23 4.84 7.93
CA LEU A 155 -17.64 4.81 9.34
C LEU A 155 -19.10 4.40 9.53
N ILE A 156 -20.01 4.90 8.68
CA ILE A 156 -21.43 4.52 8.72
C ILE A 156 -21.58 3.03 8.43
N LEU A 157 -20.93 2.52 7.37
CA LEU A 157 -20.96 1.11 7.02
C LEU A 157 -20.37 0.22 8.11
N LEU A 158 -19.27 0.65 8.73
CA LEU A 158 -18.61 -0.05 9.83
C LEU A 158 -19.49 -0.12 11.08
N TYR A 159 -20.14 0.98 11.45
CA TYR A 159 -21.11 1.00 12.55
C TYR A 159 -22.30 0.10 12.25
N TYR A 160 -22.88 0.20 11.05
CA TYR A 160 -23.99 -0.63 10.62
C TYR A 160 -23.61 -2.12 10.65
N ALA A 161 -22.43 -2.47 10.13
CA ALA A 161 -21.96 -3.85 10.10
C ALA A 161 -21.79 -4.42 11.51
N ASN A 162 -21.21 -3.64 12.43
CA ASN A 162 -21.05 -4.05 13.82
C ASN A 162 -22.40 -4.26 14.52
N VAL A 163 -23.35 -3.35 14.37
CA VAL A 163 -24.66 -3.43 15.05
C VAL A 163 -25.51 -4.58 14.51
N VAL A 164 -25.49 -4.80 13.19
CA VAL A 164 -26.37 -5.78 12.52
C VAL A 164 -25.75 -7.17 12.47
N PHE A 165 -24.46 -7.26 12.16
CA PHE A 165 -23.77 -8.54 11.95
C PHE A 165 -22.80 -8.90 13.09
N GLY A 166 -22.58 -8.03 14.07
CA GLY A 166 -21.63 -8.28 15.16
C GLY A 166 -20.17 -8.24 14.73
N THR A 167 -19.86 -7.82 13.50
CA THR A 167 -18.49 -7.86 12.97
C THR A 167 -17.54 -6.98 13.76
N SER A 168 -16.33 -7.50 14.00
CA SER A 168 -15.22 -6.74 14.57
C SER A 168 -14.87 -5.54 13.69
N ILE A 169 -14.71 -4.40 14.33
CA ILE A 169 -14.41 -3.12 13.68
C ILE A 169 -12.93 -3.02 13.27
N GLY A 170 -12.06 -3.86 13.86
CA GLY A 170 -10.60 -3.71 13.78
C GLY A 170 -9.85 -4.73 12.92
N GLY A 171 -10.52 -5.72 12.33
CA GLY A 171 -9.82 -6.75 11.56
C GLY A 171 -10.73 -7.68 10.77
N LEU A 172 -10.15 -8.42 9.82
CA LEU A 172 -10.83 -9.47 9.04
C LEU A 172 -11.05 -10.76 9.84
N MET A 173 -10.34 -10.91 10.97
CA MET A 173 -10.47 -12.06 11.87
C MET A 173 -11.46 -11.74 12.98
N ASP A 174 -12.33 -12.71 13.26
CA ASP A 174 -13.17 -12.69 14.45
C ASP A 174 -12.26 -12.64 15.70
N PRO A 175 -12.63 -11.86 16.74
CA PRO A 175 -11.90 -11.82 18.00
C PRO A 175 -11.57 -13.19 18.59
N GLU A 176 -12.42 -14.20 18.37
CA GLU A 176 -12.19 -15.57 18.87
C GLU A 176 -11.00 -16.27 18.20
N PHE A 177 -10.65 -15.90 16.96
CA PHE A 177 -9.58 -16.54 16.18
C PHE A 177 -8.26 -15.74 16.14
N ILE A 178 -8.20 -14.59 16.81
CA ILE A 178 -6.97 -13.80 16.91
C ILE A 178 -5.92 -14.61 17.68
N ASN A 179 -4.77 -14.90 17.05
CA ASN A 179 -3.63 -15.70 17.55
C ASN A 179 -3.81 -17.23 17.56
N GLN A 180 -4.86 -17.78 16.93
CA GLN A 180 -4.92 -19.22 16.70
C GLN A 180 -4.04 -19.61 15.49
N GLY A 181 -3.37 -20.76 15.57
CA GLY A 181 -2.63 -21.31 14.44
C GLY A 181 -3.58 -21.69 13.32
N TRP A 182 -3.20 -21.44 12.06
CA TRP A 182 -3.93 -21.93 10.90
C TRP A 182 -3.94 -23.46 10.96
N SER A 183 -5.13 -24.06 11.05
CA SER A 183 -5.31 -25.52 11.02
C SER A 183 -5.38 -26.08 9.61
#